data_AF-A0A7C3TAN4-F1
#
_entry.id   AF-A0A7C3TAN4-F1
#
_cell.length_a   1.000
_cell.length_b   1.000
_cell.length_c   1.000
_cell.angle_alpha   90.00
_cell.angle_beta   90.00
_cell.angle_gamma   90.00
#
_symmetry.space_group_name_H-M   'P 1'
#
loop_
_entity.id
_entity.type
_entity.pdbx_description
1 polymer ?
#
loop_
_entity_poly.entity_id
_entity_poly.type
_entity_poly.pdbx_seq_one_letter_code
_entity_poly.pdbx_strand_id
1 'polypeptide(L)' 'MTPAEMAEQCKKQVALYGNDAEVMFRMPGRWGTGTKRLFGRRGGPVGRVIAEEAETVLVMFRAVDALNAIENALEVISDD' A
#
# COMPACT_ATOMS: atom_id res chain seq x y z
N MET A 1 10.84 1.92 3.34
CA MET A 1 9.82 2.96 3.10
C MET A 1 9.02 3.10 4.37
N THR A 2 8.91 4.31 4.91
CA THR A 2 8.12 4.61 6.09
C THR A 2 6.65 4.81 5.73
N PRO A 3 5.70 4.68 6.67
CA PRO A 3 4.30 5.00 6.41
C PRO A 3 4.09 6.43 5.87
N ALA A 4 4.85 7.42 6.36
CA ALA A 4 4.77 8.80 5.88
C ALA A 4 5.18 8.93 4.40
N GLU A 5 6.25 8.26 3.98
CA GLU A 5 6.68 8.22 2.58
C GLU A 5 5.63 7.53 1.69
N MET A 6 5.01 6.45 2.18
CA MET A 6 3.94 5.76 1.47
C MET A 6 2.71 6.67 1.28
N ALA A 7 2.31 7.38 2.33
CA ALA A 7 1.20 8.34 2.26
C ALA A 7 1.49 9.48 1.26
N GLU A 8 2.73 10.00 1.24
CA GLU A 8 3.13 11.02 0.28
C GLU A 8 3.05 10.51 -1.17
N GLN A 9 3.49 9.26 -1.43
CA GLN A 9 3.35 8.65 -2.75
C GLN A 9 1.88 8.49 -3.16
N CYS A 10 1.00 8.05 -2.26
CA CYS A 10 -0.43 7.98 -2.55
C CYS A 10 -1.01 9.37 -2.88
N LYS A 11 -0.69 10.40 -2.09
CA LYS A 11 -1.16 11.78 -2.33
C LYS A 11 -0.72 12.29 -3.71
N LYS A 12 0.52 12.02 -4.12
CA LYS A 12 1.01 12.36 -5.47
C LYS A 12 0.21 11.66 -6.57
N GLN A 13 -0.08 10.37 -6.42
CA GLN A 13 -0.86 9.61 -7.41
C GLN A 13 -2.30 10.11 -7.50
N VAL A 14 -2.96 10.33 -6.36
CA VAL A 14 -4.34 10.86 -6.30
C VAL A 14 -4.41 12.27 -6.90
N ALA A 15 -3.41 13.12 -6.67
CA ALA A 15 -3.37 14.45 -7.27
C ALA A 15 -3.25 14.42 -8.80
N LEU A 16 -2.60 13.39 -9.37
CA LEU A 16 -2.41 13.25 -10.81
C LEU A 16 -3.58 12.55 -11.52
N TYR A 17 -4.15 11.52 -10.91
CA TYR A 17 -5.11 10.62 -11.55
C TYR A 17 -6.47 10.53 -10.86
N GLY A 18 -6.67 11.29 -9.78
CA GLY A 18 -7.92 11.31 -9.02
C GLY A 18 -8.21 9.99 -8.29
N ASN A 19 -9.48 9.62 -8.19
CA ASN A 19 -9.94 8.48 -7.39
C ASN A 19 -9.56 7.11 -7.99
N ASP A 20 -9.20 7.06 -9.26
CA ASP A 20 -8.77 5.85 -9.95
C ASP A 20 -7.24 5.71 -9.99
N ALA A 21 -6.53 6.58 -9.28
CA ALA A 21 -5.10 6.49 -9.11
C ALA A 21 -4.68 5.13 -8.51
N GLU A 22 -3.65 4.53 -9.08
CA GLU A 22 -2.99 3.34 -8.55
C GLU A 22 -1.61 3.70 -8.01
N VAL A 23 -1.18 2.99 -6.96
CA VAL A 23 0.16 3.12 -6.38
C VAL A 23 0.79 1.74 -6.24
N MET A 24 2.07 1.64 -6.58
CA MET A 24 2.85 0.42 -6.44
C MET A 24 3.69 0.50 -5.18
N PHE A 25 3.60 -0.52 -4.32
CA PHE A 25 4.52 -0.69 -3.21
C PHE A 25 5.38 -1.92 -3.38
N ARG A 26 6.63 -1.75 -2.95
CA ARG A 26 7.63 -2.80 -2.87
C ARG A 26 7.57 -3.40 -1.47
N MET A 27 7.15 -4.65 -1.36
CA MET A 27 6.90 -5.33 -0.08
C MET A 27 7.85 -6.52 0.09
N PRO A 28 8.43 -6.74 1.28
CA PRO A 28 9.34 -7.87 1.50
C PRO A 28 8.60 -9.21 1.52
N GLY A 29 9.19 -10.22 0.89
CA GLY A 29 8.77 -11.63 1.00
C GLY A 29 8.60 -12.35 -0.35
N ARG A 30 8.05 -13.57 -0.28
CA ARG A 30 7.63 -14.40 -1.42
C ARG A 30 6.19 -14.83 -1.21
N TRP A 31 5.29 -14.29 -2.01
CA TRP A 31 3.86 -14.28 -1.70
C TRP A 31 3.02 -15.03 -2.74
N GLY A 32 3.62 -15.40 -3.88
CA GLY A 32 2.96 -16.00 -5.02
C GLY A 32 2.13 -15.00 -5.81
N THR A 33 1.44 -15.49 -6.84
CA THR A 33 0.51 -14.70 -7.63
C THR A 33 -0.81 -14.45 -6.89
N GLY A 34 -1.51 -13.37 -7.24
CA GLY A 34 -2.86 -13.08 -6.72
C GLY A 34 -2.97 -11.73 -6.02
N THR A 35 -3.64 -11.71 -4.87
CA THR A 35 -3.97 -10.48 -4.13
C THR A 35 -3.39 -10.47 -2.72
N LYS A 36 -3.00 -9.29 -2.22
CA LYS A 36 -2.31 -9.13 -0.94
C LYS A 36 -2.74 -7.89 -0.19
N ARG A 37 -2.73 -7.95 1.15
CA ARG A 37 -3.13 -6.84 2.02
C ARG A 37 -1.93 -5.98 2.40
N LEU A 38 -2.14 -4.67 2.43
CA LEU A 38 -1.09 -3.69 2.74
C LEU A 38 -0.45 -3.90 4.12
N PHE A 39 -1.24 -4.25 5.14
CA PHE A 39 -0.75 -4.48 6.52
C PHE A 39 -0.80 -5.95 6.95
N GLY A 40 -0.71 -6.87 5.98
CA GLY A 40 -0.72 -8.31 6.26
C GLY A 40 -1.99 -8.77 6.99
N ARG A 41 -1.85 -9.43 8.15
CA ARG A 41 -2.99 -9.94 8.95
C ARG A 41 -3.77 -8.86 9.70
N ARG A 42 -3.22 -7.65 9.84
CA ARG A 42 -3.87 -6.52 10.55
C ARG A 42 -4.98 -5.85 9.74
N GLY A 43 -5.25 -6.34 8.52
CA GLY A 43 -6.28 -5.80 7.64
C GLY A 43 -5.71 -4.84 6.60
N GLY A 44 -6.53 -3.88 6.16
CA GLY A 44 -6.18 -2.91 5.13
C GLY A 44 -6.53 -3.35 3.69
N PRO A 45 -6.28 -2.46 2.73
CA PRO A 45 -6.70 -2.62 1.35
C PRO A 45 -6.00 -3.80 0.70
N VAL A 46 -6.73 -4.43 -0.22
CA VAL A 46 -6.25 -5.57 -1.00
C VAL A 46 -5.72 -5.03 -2.32
N GLY A 47 -4.43 -5.23 -2.55
CA GLY A 47 -3.75 -4.94 -3.81
C GLY A 47 -3.52 -6.20 -4.63
N ARG A 48 -3.16 -5.99 -5.89
CA ARG A 48 -2.81 -7.05 -6.84
C ARG A 48 -1.31 -7.21 -6.92
N VAL A 49 -0.81 -8.44 -6.77
CA VAL A 49 0.60 -8.76 -7.05
C VAL A 49 0.82 -8.67 -8.56
N ILE A 50 1.75 -7.82 -8.96
CA ILE A 50 2.10 -7.61 -10.38
C ILE A 50 3.43 -8.26 -10.74
N ALA A 51 4.34 -8.41 -9.78
CA ALA A 51 5.60 -9.10 -9.95
C ALA A 51 6.11 -9.64 -8.62
N GLU A 52 6.89 -10.71 -8.68
CA GLU A 52 7.65 -11.24 -7.56
C GLU A 52 9.11 -11.37 -7.99
N GLU A 53 9.99 -10.72 -7.25
CA GLU A 53 11.45 -10.81 -7.30
C GLU A 53 11.94 -11.62 -6.09
N ALA A 54 13.21 -12.02 -6.09
CA ALA A 54 13.76 -13.02 -5.16
C ALA A 54 13.36 -12.84 -3.67
N GLU A 55 13.29 -11.63 -3.15
CA GLU A 55 12.88 -11.34 -1.77
C GLU A 55 11.83 -10.23 -1.68
N THR A 56 11.22 -9.90 -2.81
CA THR A 56 10.43 -8.69 -2.96
C THR A 56 9.21 -8.93 -3.82
N VAL A 57 8.06 -8.42 -3.39
CA VAL A 57 6.80 -8.48 -4.13
C VAL A 57 6.39 -7.06 -4.50
N LEU A 58 6.10 -6.84 -5.78
CA LEU A 58 5.50 -5.60 -6.24
C LEU A 58 3.99 -5.75 -6.21
N VAL A 59 3.32 -4.91 -5.43
CA VAL A 59 1.88 -4.96 -5.22
C VAL A 59 1.28 -3.61 -5.57
N MET A 60 0.25 -3.62 -6.41
CA MET A 60 -0.48 -2.43 -6.85
C MET A 60 -1.77 -2.29 -6.07
N PHE A 61 -2.01 -1.10 -5.52
CA PHE A 61 -3.20 -0.76 -4.74
C PHE A 61 -3.90 0.46 -5.35
N ARG A 62 -5.21 0.60 -5.10
CA ARG A 62 -5.87 1.88 -5.29
C ARG A 62 -5.28 2.89 -4.30
N ALA A 63 -4.79 4.02 -4.80
CA ALA A 63 -4.03 4.99 -4.01
C ALA A 63 -4.87 5.61 -2.89
N VAL A 64 -6.17 5.86 -3.13
CA VAL A 64 -7.09 6.37 -2.11
C VAL A 64 -7.25 5.38 -0.96
N ASP A 65 -7.49 4.10 -1.26
CA ASP A 65 -7.68 3.08 -0.23
C ASP A 65 -6.39 2.85 0.57
N ALA A 66 -5.24 2.86 -0.10
CA ALA A 66 -3.93 2.79 0.54
C ALA A 66 -3.68 4.00 1.46
N LEU A 67 -3.95 5.21 0.99
CA LEU A 67 -3.76 6.44 1.76
C LEU A 67 -4.58 6.41 3.05
N ASN A 68 -5.89 6.17 2.94
CA ASN A 68 -6.79 6.14 4.09
C ASN A 68 -6.33 5.10 5.12
N ALA A 69 -5.89 3.92 4.65
CA ALA A 69 -5.42 2.88 5.54
C ALA A 69 -4.12 3.25 6.26
N ILE A 70 -3.19 3.94 5.58
CA ILE A 70 -1.93 4.41 6.15
C ILE A 70 -2.17 5.50 7.18
N GLU A 71 -3.01 6.49 6.87
CA GLU A 71 -3.33 7.58 7.79
C GLU A 71 -4.03 7.04 9.06
N ASN A 72 -5.03 6.17 8.90
CA ASN A 72 -5.70 5.52 10.04
C ASN A 72 -4.71 4.71 10.90
N ALA A 73 -3.76 4.01 10.28
CA ALA A 73 -2.76 3.23 11.02
C ALA A 73 -1.79 4.13 11.81
N LEU A 74 -1.50 5.34 11.33
CA LEU A 74 -0.65 6.31 12.03
C LEU A 74 -1.38 6.99 13.19
N GLU A 75 -2.68 7.27 13.06
CA GLU A 75 -3.49 7.81 14.14
C GLU A 75 -3.57 6.84 15.32
N VAL A 76 -3.81 5.55 15.06
CA VAL A 76 -3.86 4.51 16.11
C VAL A 76 -2.54 4.39 16.88
N ILE A 77 -1.39 4.62 16.24
CA ILE A 77 -0.07 4.54 16.89
C ILE A 77 0.22 5.78 17.75
N SER A 78 -0.50 6.89 17.52
CA SER A 78 -0.28 8.16 18.21
C SER A 78 -1.09 8.29 19.51
N ASP A 79 -2.07 7.40 19.73
CA ASP A 79 -2.95 7.35 20.90
C ASP A 79 -2.53 6.28 21.96
N ASP A 80 -1.43 5.56 21.74
CA ASP A 80 -0.81 4.60 22.69
C ASP A 80 0.50 5.15 23.29
#